data_AF-A0A7V9FKQ2-F1
#
_entry.id   AF-A0A7V9FKQ2-F1
#
_cell.length_a   1.000
_cell.length_b   1.000
_cell.length_c   1.000
_cell.angle_alpha   90.00
_cell.angle_beta   90.00
_cell.angle_gamma   90.00
#
_symmetry.space_group_name_H-M   'P 1'
#
loop_
_entity.id
_entity.type
_entity.pdbx_description
1 polymer ?
#
loop_
_entity_poly.entity_id
_entity_poly.type
_entity_poly.pdbx_seq_one_letter_code
_entity_poly.pdbx_strand_id
1 'polypeptide(L)'
;MANDAPDAESPEIFDDLYLGLRAGGALRKQRRGEPLTTVERDALGRWQRLSVGRKALALGAFSIGTFGLGFTLGGLIFGRWRKA
;
A
#
# COMPACT_ATOMS: atom_id res chain seq x y z
N MET A 1 -23.64 26.40 7.49
CA MET A 1 -23.49 25.19 8.33
C MET A 1 -22.44 24.34 7.64
N ALA A 2 -21.20 24.45 8.13
CA ALA A 2 -20.05 23.76 7.56
C ALA A 2 -20.27 22.25 7.66
N ASN A 3 -20.03 21.55 6.55
CA ASN A 3 -20.06 20.11 6.52
C ASN A 3 -18.65 19.65 6.91
N ASP A 4 -18.36 19.69 8.21
CA ASP A 4 -17.17 19.06 8.78
C ASP A 4 -17.39 17.53 8.70
N ALA A 5 -17.10 16.97 7.52
CA ALA A 5 -16.92 15.54 7.39
C ALA A 5 -15.64 15.19 8.17
N PRO A 6 -15.73 14.44 9.28
CA PRO A 6 -14.53 13.87 9.86
C PRO A 6 -14.03 12.79 8.86
N ASP A 7 -12.72 12.57 8.80
CA ASP A 7 -12.08 11.34 8.26
C ASP A 7 -11.50 11.34 6.81
N ALA A 8 -11.31 12.48 6.15
CA ALA A 8 -10.67 12.51 4.81
C ALA A 8 -9.13 12.32 4.79
N GLU A 9 -8.48 12.05 5.94
CA GLU A 9 -7.02 11.84 6.01
C GLU A 9 -6.58 10.39 5.73
N SER A 10 -7.46 9.40 5.93
CA SER A 10 -7.18 7.98 5.64
C SER A 10 -7.29 7.52 4.17
N PRO A 11 -8.13 8.09 3.27
CA PRO A 11 -8.21 7.63 1.88
C PRO A 11 -6.91 7.86 1.09
N GLU A 12 -6.13 8.89 1.42
CA GLU A 12 -4.89 9.21 0.68
C GLU A 12 -3.83 8.10 0.77
N ILE A 13 -3.72 7.42 1.91
CA ILE A 13 -2.72 6.35 2.13
C ILE A 13 -3.05 5.12 1.26
N PHE A 14 -4.32 4.73 1.21
CA PHE A 14 -4.76 3.60 0.39
C PHE A 14 -4.69 3.92 -1.11
N ASP A 15 -4.97 5.16 -1.50
CA ASP A 15 -4.80 5.61 -2.87
C ASP A 15 -3.33 5.56 -3.31
N ASP A 16 -2.42 6.03 -2.47
CA ASP A 16 -0.98 5.96 -2.72
C ASP A 16 -0.50 4.50 -2.77
N LEU A 17 -0.99 3.66 -1.86
CA LEU A 17 -0.66 2.23 -1.86
C LEU A 17 -1.15 1.54 -3.14
N TYR A 18 -2.38 1.82 -3.56
CA TYR A 18 -2.96 1.25 -4.78
C TYR A 18 -2.25 1.76 -6.03
N LEU A 19 -1.90 3.05 -6.06
CA LEU A 19 -1.09 3.65 -7.11
C LEU A 19 0.30 2.99 -7.18
N GLY A 20 0.93 2.73 -6.03
CA GLY A 20 2.21 2.03 -5.94
C GLY A 20 2.15 0.60 -6.44
N LEU A 21 1.09 -0.14 -6.09
CA LEU A 21 0.86 -1.50 -6.58
C LEU A 21 0.71 -1.52 -8.11
N ARG A 22 -0.11 -0.62 -8.66
CA ARG A 22 -0.35 -0.50 -10.11
C ARG A 22 0.91 -0.09 -10.86
N ALA A 23 1.64 0.89 -10.35
CA ALA A 23 2.91 1.33 -10.89
C ALA A 23 3.99 0.24 -10.82
N GLY A 24 3.98 -0.58 -9.77
CA GLY A 24 4.87 -1.73 -9.63
C GLY A 24 4.64 -2.79 -10.70
N GLY A 25 3.38 -3.09 -11.02
CA GLY A 25 3.01 -3.95 -12.14
C GLY A 25 3.49 -3.39 -13.49
N ALA A 26 3.22 -2.10 -13.73
CA ALA A 26 3.68 -1.40 -14.92
C ALA A 26 5.21 -1.41 -15.05
N LEU A 27 5.95 -1.17 -13.95
CA LEU A 27 7.41 -1.19 -13.95
C LEU A 27 7.97 -2.59 -14.27
N ARG A 28 7.36 -3.65 -13.74
CA ARG A 28 7.76 -5.04 -14.07
C ARG A 28 7.55 -5.33 -15.55
N LYS A 29 6.42 -4.88 -16.11
CA LYS A 29 6.10 -5.00 -17.54
C LYS A 29 7.10 -4.23 -18.40
N GLN A 30 7.41 -2.98 -18.04
CA GLN A 30 8.42 -2.16 -18.70
C GLN A 30 9.80 -2.83 -18.72
N ARG A 31 10.21 -3.47 -17.61
CA ARG A 31 11.49 -4.22 -17.54
C ARG A 31 11.54 -5.44 -18.46
N ARG A 32 10.39 -6.01 -18.84
CA ARG A 32 10.31 -7.09 -19.85
C ARG A 32 10.30 -6.57 -21.29
N GLY A 33 10.32 -5.25 -21.49
CA GLY A 33 10.23 -4.64 -22.82
C GLY A 33 8.82 -4.65 -23.41
N GLU A 34 7.80 -5.01 -22.63
CA GLU A 34 6.42 -5.00 -23.08
C GLU A 34 5.88 -3.57 -23.20
N PRO A 35 5.05 -3.27 -24.21
CA PRO A 35 4.46 -1.95 -24.37
C PRO A 35 3.51 -1.61 -23.22
N LEU A 36 3.70 -0.43 -22.64
CA LEU A 36 2.82 0.09 -21.60
C LEU A 36 1.60 0.77 -22.22
N THR A 37 0.42 0.41 -21.72
CA THR A 37 -0.83 1.14 -21.98
C THR A 37 -0.71 2.57 -21.44
N THR A 38 -1.60 3.45 -21.89
CA THR A 38 -1.69 4.84 -21.42
C THR A 38 -1.87 4.89 -19.91
N VAL A 39 -2.75 4.06 -19.36
CA VAL A 39 -3.06 4.05 -17.93
C VAL A 39 -1.89 3.52 -17.09
N GLU A 40 -1.13 2.54 -17.60
CA GLU A 40 0.10 2.05 -16.94
C GLU A 40 1.20 3.11 -16.90
N ARG A 41 1.37 3.87 -18.00
CA ARG A 41 2.32 4.99 -18.04
C ARG A 41 1.94 6.09 -17.06
N ASP A 42 0.67 6.47 -17.00
CA ASP A 42 0.20 7.49 -16.07
C ASP A 42 0.32 7.04 -14.62
N ALA A 43 0.00 5.78 -14.31
CA ALA A 43 0.20 5.23 -12.97
C ALA A 43 1.69 5.27 -12.57
N LEU A 44 2.58 4.84 -13.47
CA LEU A 44 4.02 4.86 -13.22
C LEU A 44 4.55 6.29 -13.03
N GLY A 45 4.11 7.22 -13.87
CA GLY A 45 4.50 8.63 -13.80
C GLY A 45 4.00 9.31 -12.52
N ARG A 46 2.75 9.08 -12.12
CA ARG A 46 2.20 9.59 -10.85
C ARG A 46 2.92 9.00 -9.64
N TRP A 47 3.20 7.70 -9.65
CA TRP A 47 3.98 7.06 -8.60
C TRP A 47 5.41 7.60 -8.51
N GLN A 48 6.09 7.86 -9.63
CA GLN A 48 7.43 8.45 -9.61
C GLN A 48 7.42 9.85 -8.98
N ARG A 49 6.39 10.65 -9.24
CA ARG A 49 6.21 12.02 -8.71
C ARG A 49 5.79 12.09 -7.24
N LEU A 50 5.23 11.01 -6.67
CA LEU A 50 4.91 10.95 -5.24
C LEU A 50 6.16 11.17 -4.40
N SER A 51 6.02 11.96 -3.33
CA SER A 51 7.11 12.24 -2.39
C SER A 51 7.58 10.95 -1.71
N VAL A 52 8.85 10.92 -1.31
CA VAL A 52 9.43 9.77 -0.60
C VAL A 52 8.68 9.49 0.71
N GLY A 53 8.25 10.54 1.41
CA GLY A 53 7.45 10.41 2.64
C GLY A 53 6.11 9.71 2.41
N ARG A 54 5.37 10.07 1.35
CA ARG A 54 4.09 9.43 1.00
C ARG A 54 4.26 7.95 0.62
N LYS A 55 5.30 7.64 -0.16
CA LYS A 55 5.67 6.25 -0.49
C LYS A 55 6.00 5.45 0.78
N ALA A 56 6.77 6.02 1.69
CA ALA A 56 7.17 5.38 2.94
C ALA A 56 5.97 5.14 3.86
N LEU A 57 5.05 6.11 3.98
CA LEU A 57 3.83 5.96 4.77
C LEU A 57 2.92 4.86 4.20
N ALA A 58 2.65 4.88 2.89
CA ALA A 58 1.81 3.88 2.24
C ALA A 58 2.33 2.45 2.42
N LEU A 59 3.63 2.23 2.16
CA LEU A 59 4.24 0.91 2.30
C LEU A 59 4.44 0.51 3.78
N GLY A 60 4.79 1.47 4.63
CA GLY A 60 5.04 1.26 6.05
C GLY A 60 3.77 0.90 6.82
N ALA A 61 2.68 1.65 6.63
CA ALA A 61 1.39 1.37 7.25
C ALA A 61 0.85 0.00 6.84
N PHE A 62 0.92 -0.33 5.55
CA PHE A 62 0.53 -1.64 5.04
C PHE A 62 1.34 -2.79 5.66
N SER A 63 2.67 -2.61 5.75
CA SER A 63 3.56 -3.60 6.33
C SER A 63 3.27 -3.81 7.82
N ILE A 64 3.19 -2.72 8.60
CA ILE A 64 2.88 -2.80 10.04
C ILE A 64 1.54 -3.48 10.28
N GLY A 65 0.50 -3.13 9.51
CA GLY A 65 -0.82 -3.76 9.61
C GLY A 65 -0.78 -5.27 9.33
N THR A 66 -0.15 -5.67 8.22
CA THR A 66 -0.11 -7.08 7.80
C THR A 66 0.75 -7.94 8.74
N PHE A 67 1.97 -7.48 9.05
CA PHE A 67 2.88 -8.23 9.91
C PHE A 67 2.42 -8.23 11.37
N GLY A 68 1.90 -7.11 11.87
CA GLY A 68 1.35 -7.02 13.23
C GLY A 68 0.16 -7.95 13.46
N LEU A 69 -0.73 -8.05 12.46
CA LEU A 69 -1.86 -8.98 12.50
C LEU A 69 -1.38 -10.44 12.51
N GLY A 70 -0.46 -10.81 11.62
CA GLY A 70 0.11 -12.15 11.56
C GLY A 70 0.84 -12.55 12.84
N PHE A 71 1.62 -11.63 13.42
CA PHE A 71 2.28 -11.82 14.70
C PHE A 71 1.28 -12.06 15.84
N THR A 72 0.22 -11.24 15.90
CA THR A 72 -0.81 -11.35 16.94
C THR A 72 -1.56 -12.68 16.84
N LEU A 73 -1.97 -13.08 15.63
CA LEU A 73 -2.60 -14.39 15.40
C LEU A 73 -1.67 -15.55 15.76
N GLY A 74 -0.41 -15.48 15.33
CA GLY A 74 0.60 -16.50 15.64
C GLY A 74 0.83 -16.64 17.14
N GLY A 75 0.95 -15.52 17.85
CA GLY A 75 1.08 -15.49 19.31
C GLY A 75 -0.14 -16.10 20.02
N LEU A 76 -1.36 -15.84 19.54
CA LEU A 76 -2.59 -16.41 20.10
C LEU A 76 -2.64 -17.94 19.91
N ILE A 77 -2.33 -18.44 18.71
CA ILE A 77 -2.32 -19.88 18.42
C ILE A 77 -1.22 -20.57 19.24
N PHE A 78 0.00 -20.05 19.19
CA PHE A 78 1.15 -20.61 19.90
C PHE A 78 0.96 -20.58 21.44
N GLY A 79 0.44 -19.47 21.98
CA GLY A 79 0.12 -19.35 23.40
C GLY A 79 -0.94 -20.36 23.86
N ARG A 80 -1.89 -20.70 22.99
CA ARG A 80 -2.88 -21.75 23.26
C ARG A 80 -2.28 -23.16 23.21
N TRP A 81 -1.32 -23.42 22.32
CA TRP A 81 -0.60 -24.69 22.25
C TRP A 81 0.34 -24.91 23.44
N ARG A 82 0.89 -23.83 24.04
CA ARG A 82 1.72 -23.91 25.25
C ARG A 82 0.91 -24.23 26.53
N LYS A 83 -0.37 -23.87 26.56
CA LYS A 83 -1.26 -24.12 27.70
C LYS A 83 -1.96 -25.48 27.63
N ALA A 84 -1.99 -26.10 26.45
CA ALA A 84 -2.51 -27.45 26.23
C ALA A 84 -1.47 -28.52 26.56
#